data_AF-A0A848YZ11-F1
#
_entry.id   AF-A0A848YZ11-F1
#
_cell.length_a   1.000
_cell.length_b   1.000
_cell.length_c   1.000
_cell.angle_alpha   90.00
_cell.angle_beta   90.00
_cell.angle_gamma   90.00
#
_symmetry.space_group_name_H-M   'P 1'
#
loop_
_entity.id
_entity.type
_entity.pdbx_description
1 polymer ?
#
loop_
_entity_poly.entity_id
_entity_poly.type
_entity_poly.pdbx_seq_one_letter_code
_entity_poly.pdbx_strand_id
1 'polypeptide(L)'
;MPCKRCPDWVPDTGLWKIQFKNGVYRVIHLNTGWKNIGTFMVAGDRIIFANDPTCIKGIGVYKWTRTEGQLLFKTIDDPCAIKLRAKNLTEVPWHSCQPPNDEAAITDHWPLPEGCR
;
A
#
# COMPACT_ATOMS: atom_id res chain seq x y z
N MET A 1 7.32 22.22 -23.12
CA MET A 1 8.18 21.87 -21.97
C MET A 1 7.89 20.44 -21.57
N PRO A 2 8.87 19.52 -21.61
CA PRO A 2 8.67 18.16 -21.11
C PRO A 2 8.73 18.17 -19.58
N CYS A 3 7.95 17.30 -18.93
CA CYS A 3 7.84 17.23 -17.48
C CYS A 3 9.20 16.86 -16.85
N LYS A 4 9.75 17.71 -15.95
CA LYS A 4 11.07 17.48 -15.32
C LYS A 4 11.05 16.49 -14.14
N ARG A 5 9.86 16.10 -13.67
CA ARG A 5 9.65 15.00 -12.72
C ARG A 5 8.35 14.31 -13.11
N CYS A 6 8.43 13.09 -13.62
CA CYS A 6 7.26 12.23 -13.75
C CYS A 6 6.55 12.16 -12.39
N PRO A 7 5.21 12.08 -12.33
CA PRO A 7 4.51 11.94 -11.06
C PRO A 7 5.05 10.72 -10.34
N ASP A 8 5.57 10.94 -9.13
CA ASP A 8 6.31 9.93 -8.35
C ASP A 8 5.42 8.75 -7.88
N TRP A 9 4.13 8.89 -8.11
CA TRP A 9 3.08 7.91 -7.94
C TRP A 9 2.09 8.21 -9.06
N VAL A 10 1.99 7.37 -10.07
CA VAL A 10 1.03 7.61 -11.14
C VAL A 10 -0.37 7.49 -10.51
N PRO A 11 -1.22 8.53 -10.55
CA PRO A 11 -2.64 8.38 -10.26
C PRO A 11 -3.20 7.59 -11.43
N ASP A 12 -3.04 6.27 -11.37
CA ASP A 12 -3.46 5.35 -12.40
C ASP A 12 -4.65 4.53 -11.88
N THR A 13 -5.63 4.36 -12.75
CA THR A 13 -6.72 3.42 -12.53
C THR A 13 -6.16 2.02 -12.73
N GLY A 14 -6.12 1.21 -11.68
CA GLY A 14 -5.71 -0.17 -11.80
C GLY A 14 -5.47 -0.85 -10.45
N LEU A 15 -4.96 -2.06 -10.50
CA LEU A 15 -4.86 -2.92 -9.32
C LEU A 15 -3.52 -2.74 -8.62
N TRP A 16 -3.61 -2.22 -7.41
CA TRP A 16 -2.48 -2.02 -6.52
C TRP A 16 -2.46 -3.11 -5.45
N LYS A 17 -1.28 -3.66 -5.17
CA LYS A 17 -1.05 -4.55 -4.04
C LYS A 17 0.05 -4.00 -3.15
N ILE A 18 -0.15 -4.16 -1.84
CA ILE A 18 0.85 -3.85 -0.82
C ILE A 18 1.23 -5.13 -0.08
N GLN A 19 2.52 -5.33 0.12
CA GLN A 19 3.06 -6.44 0.90
C GLN A 19 3.91 -5.90 2.04
N PHE A 20 3.73 -6.46 3.23
CA PHE A 20 4.53 -6.18 4.42
C PHE A 20 5.34 -7.41 4.79
N LYS A 21 6.67 -7.26 4.92
CA LYS A 21 7.56 -8.37 5.32
C LYS A 21 8.80 -7.83 6.02
N ASN A 22 9.02 -8.24 7.27
CA ASN A 22 10.24 -7.94 8.05
C ASN A 22 10.61 -6.44 8.07
N GLY A 23 9.65 -5.55 8.32
CA GLY A 23 9.88 -4.10 8.36
C GLY A 23 10.05 -3.43 6.99
N VAL A 24 9.93 -4.20 5.89
CA VAL A 24 9.94 -3.70 4.51
C VAL A 24 8.53 -3.79 3.93
N TYR A 25 8.09 -2.72 3.28
CA TYR A 25 6.87 -2.75 2.49
C TYR A 25 7.18 -2.64 1.00
N ARG A 26 6.36 -3.28 0.17
CA ARG A 26 6.42 -3.19 -1.29
C ARG A 26 5.03 -2.87 -1.81
N VAL A 27 4.95 -1.90 -2.69
CA VAL A 27 3.74 -1.59 -3.45
C VAL A 27 3.99 -1.94 -4.91
N ILE A 28 3.04 -2.62 -5.54
CA ILE A 28 3.09 -2.98 -6.96
C ILE A 28 1.80 -2.61 -7.66
N HIS A 29 1.91 -2.00 -8.84
CA HIS A 29 0.81 -1.84 -9.78
C HIS A 29 0.82 -3.02 -10.76
N LEU A 30 -0.19 -3.87 -10.71
CA LEU A 30 -0.18 -5.14 -11.45
C LEU A 30 -0.21 -4.95 -12.97
N ASN A 31 -0.88 -3.91 -13.46
CA ASN A 31 -1.03 -3.66 -14.90
C ASN A 31 0.26 -3.14 -15.55
N THR A 32 0.98 -2.26 -14.85
CA THR A 32 2.19 -1.58 -15.39
C THR A 32 3.49 -2.21 -14.93
N GLY A 33 3.44 -3.08 -13.90
CA GLY A 33 4.63 -3.60 -13.23
C GLY A 33 5.40 -2.56 -12.42
N TRP A 34 4.88 -1.33 -12.28
CA TRP A 34 5.48 -0.29 -11.45
C TRP A 34 5.56 -0.76 -10.00
N LYS A 35 6.66 -0.43 -9.34
CA LYS A 35 6.95 -0.87 -7.97
C LYS A 35 7.50 0.27 -7.14
N ASN A 36 7.15 0.27 -5.87
CA ASN A 36 7.77 1.08 -4.85
C ASN A 36 8.13 0.20 -3.65
N ILE A 37 9.20 0.56 -2.95
CA ILE A 37 9.72 -0.18 -1.81
C ILE A 37 10.17 0.80 -0.75
N GLY A 38 9.90 0.49 0.51
CA GLY A 38 10.42 1.28 1.62
C GLY A 38 10.40 0.48 2.91
N THR A 39 10.64 1.17 4.00
CA THR A 39 10.57 0.62 5.35
C THR A 39 9.28 1.03 6.02
N PHE A 40 8.73 0.15 6.85
CA PHE A 40 7.57 0.47 7.68
C PHE A 40 7.82 0.12 9.15
N MET A 41 7.18 0.87 10.03
CA MET A 41 7.16 0.62 11.48
C MET A 41 5.73 0.75 11.99
N VAL A 42 5.30 -0.13 12.90
CA VAL A 42 3.95 -0.10 13.48
C VAL A 42 4.06 0.15 14.98
N ALA A 43 3.26 1.07 15.50
CA ALA A 43 3.14 1.36 16.92
C ALA A 43 1.67 1.66 17.25
N GLY A 44 1.02 0.73 17.97
CA GLY A 44 -0.42 0.81 18.26
C GLY A 44 -1.25 0.90 16.98
N ASP A 45 -2.10 1.92 16.90
CA ASP A 45 -2.97 2.19 15.73
C ASP A 45 -2.27 2.98 14.62
N ARG A 46 -0.95 3.19 14.72
CA ARG A 46 -0.17 3.99 13.76
C ARG A 46 0.82 3.14 12.99
N ILE A 47 0.97 3.48 11.71
CA ILE A 47 2.03 2.97 10.84
C ILE A 47 2.83 4.15 10.29
N ILE A 48 4.14 3.97 10.24
CA ILE A 48 5.08 4.90 9.63
C ILE A 48 5.61 4.26 8.36
N PHE A 49 5.60 4.99 7.26
CA PHE A 49 6.28 4.63 6.01
C PHE A 49 7.45 5.59 5.79
N ALA A 50 8.62 5.05 5.47
CA ALA A 50 9.85 5.80 5.29
C ALA A 50 10.76 5.13 4.25
N ASN A 51 11.79 5.85 3.81
CA ASN A 51 12.83 5.36 2.89
C ASN A 51 12.29 4.84 1.56
N ASP A 52 11.14 5.35 1.11
CA ASP A 52 10.69 5.06 -0.24
C ASP A 52 11.36 5.99 -1.26
N PRO A 53 11.79 5.47 -2.42
CA PRO A 53 12.45 6.25 -3.48
C PRO A 53 11.69 7.47 -3.96
N THR A 54 10.38 7.53 -3.73
CA THR A 54 9.52 8.62 -4.20
C THR A 54 9.40 9.73 -3.16
N CYS A 55 9.59 9.41 -1.88
CA CYS A 55 9.57 10.32 -0.74
C CYS A 55 10.86 10.23 0.09
N ILE A 56 12.03 10.25 -0.57
CA ILE A 56 13.35 9.99 0.05
C ILE A 56 13.61 10.81 1.33
N LYS A 57 13.11 12.04 1.40
CA LYS A 57 13.32 12.97 2.52
C LYS A 57 12.17 13.02 3.54
N GLY A 58 11.08 12.30 3.32
CA GLY A 58 9.83 12.44 4.08
C GLY A 58 9.33 11.12 4.67
N ILE A 59 9.00 11.14 5.95
CA ILE A 59 8.26 10.04 6.60
C ILE A 59 6.76 10.30 6.47
N GLY A 60 5.97 9.25 6.31
CA GLY A 60 4.50 9.33 6.30
C GLY A 60 3.95 8.59 7.50
N VAL A 61 3.02 9.20 8.22
CA VAL A 61 2.37 8.68 9.41
C VAL A 61 0.87 8.52 9.11
N TYR A 62 0.37 7.31 9.33
CA TYR A 62 -1.01 6.95 9.03
C TYR A 62 -1.61 6.21 10.21
N LYS A 63 -2.89 6.44 10.46
CA LYS A 63 -3.70 5.54 11.28
C LYS A 63 -4.07 4.35 10.41
N TRP A 64 -3.93 3.14 10.94
CA TRP A 64 -4.38 1.92 10.25
C TRP A 64 -5.56 1.30 10.99
N THR A 65 -6.47 0.71 10.23
CA THR A 65 -7.58 -0.09 10.76
C THR A 65 -7.73 -1.33 9.90
N ARG A 66 -7.88 -2.48 10.54
CA ARG A 66 -8.19 -3.74 9.87
C ARG A 66 -9.65 -4.09 10.10
N THR A 67 -10.37 -4.36 9.02
CA THR A 67 -11.71 -4.96 9.02
C THR A 67 -11.62 -6.35 8.36
N GLU A 68 -12.73 -7.09 8.27
CA GLU A 68 -12.75 -8.42 7.68
C GLU A 68 -12.16 -8.42 6.26
N GLY A 69 -10.94 -8.97 6.14
CA GLY A 69 -10.21 -9.07 4.87
C GLY A 69 -9.72 -7.75 4.28
N GLN A 70 -9.75 -6.63 5.00
CA GLN A 70 -9.33 -5.32 4.46
C GLN A 70 -8.45 -4.54 5.44
N LEU A 71 -7.52 -3.76 4.88
CA LEU A 71 -6.69 -2.82 5.60
C LEU A 71 -6.96 -1.41 5.06
N LEU A 72 -7.34 -0.49 5.93
CA LEU A 72 -7.56 0.91 5.59
C LEU A 72 -6.50 1.78 6.25
N PHE A 73 -6.06 2.80 5.54
CA PHE A 73 -5.19 3.84 6.07
C PHE A 73 -5.91 5.18 6.08
N LYS A 74 -5.61 5.99 7.09
CA LYS A 74 -6.00 7.40 7.16
C LYS A 74 -4.76 8.23 7.43
N THR A 75 -4.47 9.19 6.57
CA THR A 75 -3.32 10.07 6.72
C THR A 75 -3.43 10.88 8.01
N ILE A 76 -2.37 10.83 8.84
CA ILE A 76 -2.17 11.73 9.97
C ILE A 76 -1.24 12.85 9.52
N ASP A 77 -0.08 12.50 8.98
CA ASP A 77 0.89 13.45 8.43
C ASP A 77 1.68 12.79 7.29
N ASP A 78 1.82 13.47 6.16
CA ASP A 78 2.64 13.01 5.05
C ASP A 78 3.09 14.23 4.23
N PRO A 79 4.29 14.78 4.52
CA PRO A 79 4.84 15.93 3.82
C PRO A 79 5.45 15.55 2.45
N CYS A 80 5.30 14.31 1.98
CA CYS A 80 5.84 13.92 0.69
C CYS A 80 5.27 14.78 -0.44
N ALA A 81 6.15 15.17 -1.36
CA ALA A 81 5.81 16.08 -2.44
C ALA A 81 4.56 15.60 -3.20
N ILE A 82 3.70 16.55 -3.55
CA ILE A 82 2.50 16.35 -4.37
C ILE A 82 1.42 15.45 -3.70
N LYS A 83 1.61 15.02 -2.42
CA LYS A 83 0.64 14.24 -1.62
C LYS A 83 0.17 12.92 -2.26
N LEU A 84 0.88 12.42 -3.26
CA LEU A 84 0.45 11.26 -4.03
C LEU A 84 0.61 9.95 -3.24
N ARG A 85 1.64 9.83 -2.38
CA ARG A 85 1.80 8.68 -1.47
C ARG A 85 0.58 8.55 -0.56
N ALA A 86 0.24 9.64 0.15
CA ALA A 86 -0.96 9.69 0.98
C ALA A 86 -2.23 9.40 0.20
N LYS A 87 -2.41 10.00 -0.98
CA LYS A 87 -3.57 9.72 -1.83
C LYS A 87 -3.68 8.23 -2.14
N ASN A 88 -2.64 7.63 -2.72
CA ASN A 88 -2.69 6.24 -3.15
C ASN A 88 -2.82 5.23 -2.00
N LEU A 89 -2.26 5.53 -0.83
CA LEU A 89 -2.39 4.66 0.34
C LEU A 89 -3.78 4.71 0.97
N THR A 90 -4.52 5.81 0.83
CA THR A 90 -5.77 6.06 1.57
C THR A 90 -7.04 6.12 0.73
N GLU A 91 -6.91 6.16 -0.61
CA GLU A 91 -8.05 6.32 -1.52
C GLU A 91 -8.95 5.08 -1.56
N VAL A 92 -8.39 3.87 -1.37
CA VAL A 92 -9.15 2.61 -1.39
C VAL A 92 -8.69 1.64 -0.28
N PRO A 93 -9.58 0.72 0.17
CA PRO A 93 -9.18 -0.36 1.05
C PRO A 93 -8.21 -1.34 0.38
N TRP A 94 -7.23 -1.82 1.15
CA TRP A 94 -6.29 -2.86 0.72
C TRP A 94 -6.85 -4.22 1.08
N HIS A 95 -7.33 -4.95 0.07
CA HIS A 95 -7.87 -6.31 0.26
C HIS A 95 -6.77 -7.34 0.53
N SER A 96 -6.98 -8.14 1.57
CA SER A 96 -6.08 -9.20 2.01
C SER A 96 -6.05 -10.35 1.02
N CYS A 97 -4.84 -10.77 0.64
CA CYS A 97 -4.62 -12.03 -0.08
C CYS A 97 -4.49 -13.24 0.86
N GLN A 98 -4.68 -13.06 2.17
CA GLN A 98 -4.72 -14.16 3.12
C GLN A 98 -6.13 -14.77 3.17
N PRO A 99 -6.25 -16.10 3.10
CA PRO A 99 -7.51 -16.79 3.31
C PRO A 99 -8.13 -16.43 4.67
N PRO A 100 -9.47 -16.42 4.78
CA PRO A 100 -10.15 -16.06 6.01
C PRO A 100 -10.00 -17.10 7.13
N ASN A 101 -9.74 -18.36 6.80
CA ASN A 101 -9.56 -19.48 7.74
C ASN A 101 -8.77 -20.63 7.08
N ASP A 102 -8.47 -21.67 7.86
CA ASP A 102 -7.67 -22.83 7.42
C ASP A 102 -8.37 -23.64 6.34
N GLU A 103 -9.70 -23.82 6.42
CA GLU A 103 -10.47 -24.55 5.41
C GLU A 103 -10.35 -23.86 4.04
N ALA A 104 -10.54 -22.55 4.00
CA ALA A 104 -10.38 -21.74 2.80
C ALA A 104 -8.93 -21.77 2.28
N ALA A 105 -7.94 -21.84 3.18
CA ALA A 105 -6.54 -21.96 2.80
C ALA A 105 -6.20 -23.32 2.17
N ILE A 106 -6.82 -24.41 2.65
CA ILE A 106 -6.58 -25.77 2.16
C ILE A 106 -7.33 -26.04 0.86
N THR A 107 -8.59 -25.62 0.79
CA THR A 107 -9.49 -25.93 -0.33
C THR A 107 -9.40 -24.91 -1.46
N ASP A 108 -8.80 -23.74 -1.21
CA ASP A 108 -8.84 -22.55 -2.07
C ASP A 108 -10.27 -22.09 -2.41
N HIS A 109 -11.26 -22.53 -1.62
CA HIS A 109 -12.67 -22.24 -1.86
C HIS A 109 -13.11 -21.01 -1.07
N TRP A 110 -12.77 -19.83 -1.57
CA TRP A 110 -13.18 -18.54 -1.02
C TRP A 110 -13.15 -17.44 -2.08
N PRO A 111 -13.84 -16.31 -1.88
CA PRO A 111 -13.80 -15.19 -2.83
C PRO A 111 -12.42 -14.49 -2.79
N LEU A 112 -11.46 -15.04 -3.54
CA LEU A 112 -10.11 -14.51 -3.66
C LEU A 112 -10.14 -13.10 -4.29
N PRO A 113 -9.62 -12.06 -3.62
CA PRO A 113 -9.62 -10.71 -4.18
C PRO A 113 -8.76 -10.63 -5.45
N GLU A 114 -9.15 -9.72 -6.34
CA GLU A 114 -8.44 -9.50 -7.59
C GLU A 114 -6.95 -9.19 -7.34
N GLY A 115 -6.05 -9.82 -8.10
CA GLY A 115 -4.61 -9.65 -7.97
C GLY A 115 -3.93 -10.46 -6.85
N CYS A 116 -4.61 -11.43 -6.24
CA CYS A 116 -4.06 -12.32 -5.20
C CYS A 116 -3.66 -13.72 -5.71
N ARG A 117 -3.45 -13.90 -7.01
CA ARG A 117 -2.98 -15.15 -7.64
C ARG A 117 -1.52 -15.07 -8.05
#